data_AF-A0A2E1I5Y0-F1
#
_entry.id   AF-A0A2E1I5Y0-F1
#
_cell.length_a   1.000
_cell.length_b   1.000
_cell.length_c   1.000
_cell.angle_alpha   90.00
_cell.angle_beta   90.00
_cell.angle_gamma   90.00
#
_symmetry.space_group_name_H-M   'P 1'
#
loop_
_entity.id
_entity.type
_entity.pdbx_description
1 polymer ?
#
loop_
_entity_poly.entity_id
_entity_poly.type
_entity_poly.pdbx_seq_one_letter_code
_entity_poly.pdbx_strand_id
1 'polypeptide(L)'
;MFHKLFYLLLLVMLNFGCSKEDPPINKPAKHEKSFEIYKEAVDSLESGDYFYASKKFAEAETILPQIEFAAKASLMSSYCLYIINFYDEAIENLERFIKVYPADKNIAYANYLLAISLYEQILDEKKDIVPLLKSKEKIELFLNEYPNSEYALDLKFKLDLINNQLAAKELYIAKYYIQSQKWIPAINRLKVIVEKYSETIFIEEALHRLVEVYFIVGLLEEAKTTAVILGYNYNTSKWYENSYKILNKEYKIKKIEKTKKDDGLIKRTIKKLLK
;
A
#
# COMPACT_ATOMS: atom_id res chain seq x y z
N MET A 1 6.26 48.51 64.13
CA MET A 1 6.51 47.05 64.09
C MET A 1 6.12 46.38 62.77
N PHE A 2 5.00 46.75 62.15
CA PHE A 2 4.53 46.12 60.90
C PHE A 2 5.46 46.25 59.68
N HIS A 3 6.19 47.37 59.52
CA HIS A 3 7.12 47.54 58.40
C HIS A 3 8.31 46.57 58.47
N LYS A 4 8.85 46.30 59.67
CA LYS A 4 9.91 45.31 59.86
C LYS A 4 9.43 43.87 59.59
N LEU A 5 8.16 43.59 59.88
CA LEU A 5 7.54 42.30 59.56
C LEU A 5 7.33 42.12 58.05
N PHE A 6 7.00 43.20 57.34
CA PHE A 6 6.84 43.20 55.88
C PHE A 6 8.17 42.96 55.16
N TYR A 7 9.26 43.61 55.59
CA TYR A 7 10.60 43.35 55.03
C TYR A 7 11.11 41.94 55.33
N LEU A 8 10.75 41.36 56.49
CA LEU A 8 11.09 39.97 56.82
C LEU A 8 10.34 38.98 55.90
N LEU A 9 9.07 39.25 55.60
CA LEU A 9 8.26 38.42 54.71
C LEU A 9 8.72 38.49 53.25
N LEU A 10 9.21 39.66 52.82
CA LEU A 10 9.74 39.87 51.47
C LEU A 10 11.11 39.19 51.26
N LEU A 11 11.91 39.04 52.33
CA LEU A 11 13.18 38.31 52.29
C LEU A 11 13.00 36.79 52.21
N VAL A 12 11.92 36.26 52.79
CA VAL A 12 11.59 34.82 52.74
C VAL A 12 11.10 34.39 51.35
N MET A 13 10.42 35.28 50.62
CA MET A 13 9.94 35.01 49.25
C MET A 13 11.07 34.96 48.20
N LEU A 14 12.26 35.49 48.49
CA LEU A 14 13.41 35.47 47.57
C LEU A 14 14.25 34.18 47.63
N ASN A 15 13.87 33.19 48.46
CA ASN A 15 14.58 31.92 48.57
C ASN A 15 13.92 30.74 47.83
N PHE A 16 12.88 30.97 47.03
CA PHE A 16 12.40 29.96 46.07
C PHE A 16 13.27 29.97 44.81
N GLY A 17 14.52 29.52 44.98
CA GLY A 17 15.39 29.15 43.88
C GLY A 17 14.86 27.87 43.22
N CYS A 18 14.41 27.99 41.99
CA CYS A 18 14.09 26.84 41.14
C CYS A 18 15.41 26.11 40.83
N SER A 19 15.66 24.99 41.49
CA SER A 19 16.73 24.08 41.10
C SER A 19 16.33 23.52 39.73
N LYS A 20 17.02 23.97 38.67
CA LYS A 20 17.05 23.21 37.42
C LYS A 20 17.79 21.92 37.74
N GLU A 21 17.06 20.82 37.81
CA GLU A 21 17.68 19.51 37.62
C GLU A 21 18.35 19.54 36.25
N ASP A 22 19.68 19.35 36.23
CA ASP A 22 20.37 19.07 34.99
C ASP A 22 19.66 17.89 34.31
N PRO A 23 19.40 17.94 33.00
CA PRO A 23 18.84 16.79 32.30
C PRO A 23 19.72 15.59 32.62
N PRO A 24 19.14 14.42 32.97
CA PRO A 24 19.93 13.28 33.37
C PRO A 24 20.96 13.01 32.28
N ILE A 25 22.24 13.21 32.64
CA ILE A 25 23.36 12.85 31.78
C ILE A 25 23.15 11.37 31.49
N ASN A 26 22.89 11.07 30.22
CA ASN A 26 22.62 9.73 29.74
C ASN A 26 23.92 8.92 29.89
N LYS A 27 24.19 8.45 31.11
CA LYS A 27 25.26 7.50 31.37
C LYS A 27 24.92 6.27 30.53
N PRO A 28 25.85 5.76 29.71
CA PRO A 28 25.57 4.57 28.91
C PRO A 28 25.04 3.50 29.87
N ALA A 29 23.84 2.99 29.57
CA ALA A 29 23.25 1.93 30.37
C ALA A 29 24.29 0.80 30.47
N LYS A 30 24.45 0.27 31.68
CA LYS A 30 25.32 -0.90 31.90
C LYS A 30 24.92 -1.96 30.85
N HIS A 31 25.88 -2.54 30.13
CA HIS A 31 25.59 -3.49 29.04
C HIS A 31 24.55 -4.57 29.42
N GLU A 32 24.56 -5.03 30.68
CA GLU A 32 23.58 -5.98 31.22
C GLU A 32 22.14 -5.44 31.15
N LYS A 33 21.92 -4.18 31.53
CA LYS A 33 20.61 -3.53 31.57
C LYS A 33 20.00 -3.33 30.19
N SER A 34 20.81 -3.11 29.15
CA SER A 34 20.27 -2.94 27.79
C SER A 34 19.74 -4.24 27.19
N PHE A 35 20.37 -5.38 27.50
CA PHE A 35 19.84 -6.69 27.12
C PHE A 35 18.62 -7.11 27.94
N GLU A 36 18.51 -6.68 29.20
CA GLU A 36 17.30 -6.90 30.02
C GLU A 36 16.07 -6.21 29.40
N ILE A 37 16.20 -4.96 28.94
CA ILE A 37 15.10 -4.23 28.29
C ILE A 37 14.71 -4.87 26.96
N TYR A 38 15.71 -5.31 26.17
CA TYR A 38 15.43 -6.04 24.93
C TYR A 38 14.70 -7.36 25.20
N LYS A 39 15.11 -8.10 26.26
CA LYS A 39 14.44 -9.32 26.67
C LYS A 39 13.00 -9.06 27.12
N GLU A 40 12.78 -8.03 27.94
CA GLU A 40 11.45 -7.60 28.34
C GLU A 40 10.55 -7.30 27.13
N ALA A 41 11.11 -6.65 26.09
CA ALA A 41 10.40 -6.39 24.84
C ALA A 41 10.00 -7.69 24.12
N VAL A 42 10.88 -8.69 24.08
CA VAL A 42 10.61 -10.01 23.49
C VAL A 42 9.55 -10.76 24.28
N ASP A 43 9.64 -10.81 25.61
CA ASP A 43 8.65 -11.46 26.47
C ASP A 43 7.26 -10.82 26.29
N SER A 44 7.22 -9.49 26.09
CA SER A 44 5.99 -8.73 25.81
C SER A 44 5.42 -9.02 24.42
N LEU A 45 6.30 -9.15 23.42
CA LEU A 45 5.92 -9.56 22.06
C LEU A 45 5.32 -10.97 22.06
N GLU A 46 5.95 -11.92 22.75
CA GLU A 46 5.49 -13.32 22.83
C GLU A 46 4.17 -13.48 23.60
N SER A 47 3.92 -12.61 24.58
CA SER A 47 2.64 -12.56 25.31
C SER A 47 1.53 -11.81 24.57
N GLY A 48 1.85 -11.18 23.43
CA GLY A 48 0.90 -10.45 22.57
C GLY A 48 0.64 -9.00 22.99
N ASP A 49 1.38 -8.46 23.97
CA ASP A 49 1.35 -7.04 24.29
C ASP A 49 2.27 -6.25 23.34
N TYR A 50 1.85 -6.17 22.08
CA TYR A 50 2.61 -5.51 21.02
C TYR A 50 2.83 -4.02 21.27
N PHE A 51 1.89 -3.33 21.91
CA PHE A 51 2.05 -1.91 22.19
C PHE A 51 3.15 -1.67 23.23
N TYR A 52 3.17 -2.45 24.31
CA TYR A 52 4.25 -2.36 25.29
C TYR A 52 5.59 -2.85 24.71
N ALA A 53 5.58 -3.97 23.98
CA ALA A 53 6.75 -4.48 23.28
C ALA A 53 7.38 -3.44 22.35
N SER A 54 6.56 -2.73 21.55
CA SER A 54 7.05 -1.68 20.65
C SER A 54 7.83 -0.60 21.39
N LYS A 55 7.30 -0.12 22.53
CA LYS A 55 7.95 0.89 23.37
C LYS A 55 9.26 0.39 23.95
N LYS A 56 9.29 -0.85 24.42
CA LYS A 56 10.49 -1.47 24.98
C LYS A 56 11.56 -1.75 23.94
N PHE A 57 11.18 -2.14 22.74
CA PHE A 57 12.11 -2.23 21.61
C PHE A 57 12.69 -0.86 21.23
N ALA A 58 11.88 0.20 21.22
CA ALA A 58 12.36 1.57 20.96
C ALA A 58 13.29 2.07 22.09
N GLU A 59 12.99 1.75 23.36
CA GLU A 59 13.88 2.02 24.49
C GLU A 59 15.22 1.27 24.31
N ALA A 60 15.17 -0.02 24.00
CA ALA A 60 16.34 -0.86 23.77
C ALA A 60 17.23 -0.33 22.63
N GLU A 61 16.65 0.15 21.52
CA GLU A 61 17.39 0.73 20.39
C GLU A 61 18.39 1.82 20.87
N THR A 62 17.99 2.67 21.83
CA THR A 62 18.79 3.81 22.28
C THR A 62 19.99 3.45 23.16
N ILE A 63 19.98 2.27 23.76
CA ILE A 63 20.97 1.85 24.77
C ILE A 63 21.73 0.58 24.38
N LEU A 64 21.32 -0.10 23.31
CA LEU A 64 21.99 -1.31 22.84
C LEU A 64 23.38 -0.95 22.27
N PRO A 65 24.43 -1.70 22.66
CA PRO A 65 25.81 -1.31 22.40
C PRO A 65 26.26 -1.58 20.95
N GLN A 66 25.63 -2.56 20.29
CA GLN A 66 25.98 -2.97 18.93
C GLN A 66 24.90 -2.48 17.98
N ILE A 67 25.35 -1.90 16.86
CA ILE A 67 24.48 -1.36 15.81
C ILE A 67 23.51 -2.43 15.29
N GLU A 68 23.97 -3.67 15.13
CA GLU A 68 23.13 -4.78 14.68
C GLU A 68 21.95 -5.07 15.64
N PHE A 69 22.17 -4.95 16.95
CA PHE A 69 21.10 -5.15 17.93
C PHE A 69 20.17 -3.94 17.99
N ALA A 70 20.71 -2.72 17.91
CA ALA A 70 19.91 -1.50 17.84
C ALA A 70 19.00 -1.49 16.61
N ALA A 71 19.55 -1.84 15.44
CA ALA A 71 18.79 -2.00 14.19
C ALA A 71 17.68 -3.05 14.36
N LYS A 72 18.01 -4.24 14.89
CA LYS A 72 17.01 -5.28 15.13
C LYS A 72 15.90 -4.82 16.08
N ALA A 73 16.22 -4.09 17.15
CA ALA A 73 15.24 -3.55 18.08
C ALA A 73 14.33 -2.52 17.37
N SER A 74 14.91 -1.60 16.61
CA SER A 74 14.16 -0.60 15.84
C SER A 74 13.15 -1.26 14.88
N LEU A 75 13.59 -2.27 14.13
CA LEU A 75 12.73 -3.01 13.20
C LEU A 75 11.62 -3.79 13.93
N MET A 76 11.93 -4.41 15.08
CA MET A 76 10.93 -5.09 15.91
C MET A 76 9.90 -4.11 16.49
N SER A 77 10.32 -2.90 16.86
CA SER A 77 9.41 -1.85 17.31
C SER A 77 8.39 -1.50 16.22
N SER A 78 8.84 -1.33 14.98
CA SER A 78 7.98 -1.10 13.82
C SER A 78 7.05 -2.28 13.51
N TYR A 79 7.56 -3.52 13.60
CA TYR A 79 6.75 -4.71 13.40
C TYR A 79 5.60 -4.82 14.41
N CYS A 80 5.88 -4.51 15.68
CA CYS A 80 4.85 -4.50 16.72
C CYS A 80 3.72 -3.51 16.39
N LEU A 81 4.06 -2.29 15.92
CA LEU A 81 3.09 -1.28 15.52
C LEU A 81 2.26 -1.72 14.31
N TYR A 82 2.91 -2.31 13.31
CA TYR A 82 2.22 -2.89 12.15
C TYR A 82 1.17 -3.92 12.57
N ILE A 83 1.51 -4.85 13.47
CA ILE A 83 0.60 -5.91 13.92
C ILE A 83 -0.67 -5.36 14.60
N ILE A 84 -0.57 -4.23 15.29
CA ILE A 84 -1.73 -3.59 15.93
C ILE A 84 -2.43 -2.55 15.04
N ASN A 85 -2.12 -2.52 13.74
CA ASN A 85 -2.65 -1.58 12.75
C ASN A 85 -2.28 -0.11 13.00
N PHE A 86 -1.23 0.17 13.76
CA PHE A 86 -0.68 1.51 13.97
C PHE A 86 0.25 1.85 12.80
N TYR A 87 -0.35 1.91 11.61
CA TYR A 87 0.39 1.98 10.35
C TYR A 87 1.16 3.29 10.19
N ASP A 88 0.60 4.42 10.64
CA ASP A 88 1.27 5.71 10.53
C ASP A 88 2.58 5.73 11.35
N GLU A 89 2.53 5.25 12.60
CA GLU A 89 3.71 5.13 13.46
C GLU A 89 4.69 4.07 12.96
N ALA A 90 4.19 2.95 12.41
CA ALA A 90 5.03 1.94 11.78
C ALA A 90 5.79 2.52 10.57
N ILE A 91 5.10 3.27 9.71
CA ILE A 91 5.68 3.94 8.54
C ILE A 91 6.78 4.90 8.98
N GLU A 92 6.51 5.78 9.95
CA GLU A 92 7.50 6.74 10.45
C GLU A 92 8.75 6.02 11.01
N ASN A 93 8.56 4.98 11.80
CA ASN A 93 9.66 4.21 12.37
C ASN A 93 10.45 3.46 11.28
N LEU A 94 9.79 2.93 10.24
CA LEU A 94 10.44 2.22 9.14
C LEU A 94 11.23 3.17 8.24
N GLU A 95 10.70 4.34 7.92
CA GLU A 95 11.42 5.37 7.16
C GLU A 95 12.67 5.82 7.92
N ARG A 96 12.57 5.98 9.26
CA ARG A 96 13.73 6.23 10.12
C ARG A 96 14.72 5.07 10.08
N PHE A 97 14.26 3.83 10.24
CA PHE A 97 15.11 2.64 10.20
C PHE A 97 15.92 2.57 8.90
N ILE A 98 15.26 2.74 7.75
CA ILE A 98 15.89 2.67 6.42
C ILE A 98 16.98 3.76 6.28
N LYS A 99 16.74 4.94 6.85
CA LYS A 99 17.71 6.05 6.83
C LYS A 99 18.89 5.84 7.79
N VAL A 100 18.65 5.29 8.98
CA VAL A 100 19.65 5.15 10.04
C VAL A 100 20.51 3.89 9.85
N TYR A 101 19.90 2.79 9.37
CA TYR A 101 20.55 1.49 9.21
C TYR A 101 20.49 0.97 7.76
N PRO A 102 20.97 1.73 6.75
CA PRO A 102 20.81 1.37 5.34
C PRO A 102 21.59 0.10 4.94
N ALA A 103 22.59 -0.31 5.73
CA ALA A 103 23.39 -1.50 5.50
C ALA A 103 22.94 -2.72 6.34
N ASP A 104 21.82 -2.63 7.06
CA ASP A 104 21.30 -3.77 7.83
C ASP A 104 20.92 -4.93 6.91
N LYS A 105 21.20 -6.16 7.35
CA LYS A 105 20.88 -7.37 6.59
C LYS A 105 19.38 -7.54 6.30
N ASN A 106 18.51 -6.92 7.09
CA ASN A 106 17.06 -6.96 6.95
C ASN A 106 16.49 -5.72 6.25
N ILE A 107 17.32 -4.91 5.58
CA ILE A 107 16.87 -3.68 4.90
C ILE A 107 15.77 -3.94 3.86
N ALA A 108 15.84 -5.08 3.16
CA ALA A 108 14.78 -5.50 2.25
C ALA A 108 13.46 -5.77 3.02
N TYR A 109 13.51 -6.47 4.15
CA TYR A 109 12.30 -6.70 4.96
C TYR A 109 11.71 -5.40 5.51
N ALA A 110 12.54 -4.42 5.90
CA ALA A 110 12.06 -3.12 6.35
C ALA A 110 11.35 -2.34 5.23
N ASN A 111 11.90 -2.33 4.01
CA ASN A 111 11.26 -1.71 2.85
C ASN A 111 9.97 -2.45 2.45
N TYR A 112 9.94 -3.78 2.58
CA TYR A 112 8.74 -4.58 2.39
C TYR A 112 7.66 -4.19 3.41
N LEU A 113 7.98 -4.18 4.70
CA LEU A 113 7.04 -3.85 5.76
C LEU A 113 6.51 -2.41 5.63
N LEU A 114 7.34 -1.48 5.14
CA LEU A 114 6.92 -0.11 4.81
C LEU A 114 5.90 -0.11 3.67
N ALA A 115 6.16 -0.82 2.58
CA ALA A 115 5.26 -0.93 1.44
C ALA A 115 3.92 -1.57 1.84
N ILE A 116 3.96 -2.61 2.68
CA ILE A 116 2.77 -3.26 3.22
C ILE A 116 2.00 -2.33 4.15
N SER A 117 2.67 -1.62 5.06
CA SER A 117 1.99 -0.68 5.97
C SER A 117 1.23 0.40 5.20
N LEU A 118 1.80 0.90 4.09
CA LEU A 118 1.10 1.81 3.17
C LEU A 118 -0.05 1.13 2.42
N TYR A 119 0.12 -0.13 2.03
CA TYR A 119 -0.92 -0.92 1.35
C TYR A 119 -2.15 -1.13 2.25
N GLU A 120 -1.95 -1.42 3.54
CA GLU A 120 -3.06 -1.65 4.48
C GLU A 120 -3.89 -0.40 4.75
N GLN A 121 -3.37 0.80 4.42
CA GLN A 121 -4.13 2.06 4.48
C GLN A 121 -5.03 2.29 3.25
N ILE A 122 -4.98 1.41 2.23
CA ILE A 122 -5.84 1.52 1.05
C ILE A 122 -7.28 1.17 1.44
N LEU A 123 -8.20 2.10 1.13
CA LEU A 123 -9.64 1.92 1.31
C LEU A 123 -10.32 1.60 -0.04
N ASP A 124 -11.66 1.48 -0.03
CA ASP A 124 -12.52 1.28 -1.20
C ASP A 124 -12.21 2.26 -2.37
N GLU A 125 -12.38 1.81 -3.63
CA GLU A 125 -12.18 2.58 -4.87
C GLU A 125 -12.84 3.97 -4.91
N LYS A 126 -13.90 4.20 -4.12
CA LYS A 126 -14.60 5.48 -4.00
C LYS A 126 -13.89 6.50 -3.10
N LYS A 127 -12.89 6.07 -2.34
CA LYS A 127 -12.13 6.90 -1.38
C LYS A 127 -10.94 7.60 -2.05
N ASP A 128 -10.12 8.24 -1.23
CA ASP A 128 -8.93 8.98 -1.67
C ASP A 128 -7.95 8.05 -2.41
N ILE A 129 -7.32 8.57 -3.45
CA ILE A 129 -6.33 7.87 -4.27
C ILE A 129 -4.92 7.98 -3.69
N VAL A 130 -4.68 8.90 -2.75
CA VAL A 130 -3.33 9.15 -2.21
C VAL A 130 -2.68 7.88 -1.61
N PRO A 131 -3.37 7.06 -0.79
CA PRO A 131 -2.78 5.82 -0.29
C PRO A 131 -2.39 4.84 -1.40
N LEU A 132 -3.22 4.71 -2.44
CA LEU A 132 -2.94 3.86 -3.61
C LEU A 132 -1.66 4.30 -4.32
N LEU A 133 -1.50 5.61 -4.56
CA LEU A 133 -0.34 6.14 -5.27
C LEU A 133 0.94 5.99 -4.44
N LYS A 134 0.89 6.29 -3.14
CA LYS A 134 2.04 6.12 -2.24
C LYS A 134 2.46 4.66 -2.12
N SER A 135 1.50 3.75 -1.93
CA SER A 135 1.78 2.32 -1.88
C SER A 135 2.35 1.81 -3.20
N LYS A 136 1.78 2.21 -4.34
CA LYS A 136 2.31 1.89 -5.67
C LYS A 136 3.77 2.30 -5.83
N GLU A 137 4.08 3.56 -5.54
CA GLU A 137 5.44 4.10 -5.66
C GLU A 137 6.44 3.30 -4.81
N LYS A 138 6.11 3.01 -3.55
CA LYS A 138 6.99 2.24 -2.67
C LYS A 138 7.15 0.78 -3.09
N ILE A 139 6.09 0.16 -3.60
CA ILE A 139 6.16 -1.20 -4.13
C ILE A 139 7.02 -1.24 -5.40
N GLU A 140 6.84 -0.31 -6.33
CA GLU A 140 7.65 -0.24 -7.55
C GLU A 140 9.13 -0.01 -7.21
N LEU A 141 9.43 0.87 -6.26
CA LEU A 141 10.79 1.07 -5.76
C LEU A 141 11.38 -0.22 -5.19
N PHE A 142 10.62 -0.92 -4.33
CA PHE A 142 11.06 -2.19 -3.76
C PHE A 142 11.34 -3.24 -4.85
N LEU A 143 10.46 -3.39 -5.83
CA LEU A 143 10.62 -4.38 -6.89
C LEU A 143 11.80 -4.08 -7.81
N ASN A 144 12.14 -2.80 -7.97
CA ASN A 144 13.34 -2.37 -8.70
C ASN A 144 14.62 -2.66 -7.91
N GLU A 145 14.63 -2.41 -6.61
CA GLU A 145 15.81 -2.59 -5.75
C GLU A 145 16.04 -4.06 -5.35
N TYR A 146 14.97 -4.80 -5.06
CA TYR A 146 15.00 -6.17 -4.52
C TYR A 146 14.18 -7.18 -5.36
N PRO A 147 14.41 -7.28 -6.68
CA PRO A 147 13.56 -8.08 -7.59
C PRO A 147 13.54 -9.58 -7.30
N ASN A 148 14.59 -10.10 -6.66
CA ASN A 148 14.78 -11.52 -6.36
C ASN A 148 14.56 -11.85 -4.87
N SER A 149 14.06 -10.90 -4.07
CA SER A 149 13.74 -11.18 -2.66
C SER A 149 12.53 -12.11 -2.54
N GLU A 150 12.43 -12.81 -1.40
CA GLU A 150 11.27 -13.64 -1.09
C GLU A 150 9.95 -12.85 -1.02
N TYR A 151 10.04 -11.53 -0.74
CA TYR A 151 8.90 -10.63 -0.64
C TYR A 151 8.41 -10.10 -1.99
N ALA A 152 9.22 -10.21 -3.05
CA ALA A 152 8.92 -9.62 -4.35
C ALA A 152 7.64 -10.20 -4.99
N LEU A 153 7.34 -11.48 -4.76
CA LEU A 153 6.14 -12.11 -5.32
C LEU A 153 4.85 -11.54 -4.69
N ASP A 154 4.84 -11.37 -3.38
CA ASP A 154 3.70 -10.77 -2.67
C ASP A 154 3.47 -9.32 -3.11
N LEU A 155 4.55 -8.54 -3.21
CA LEU A 155 4.45 -7.15 -3.65
C LEU A 155 4.03 -7.00 -5.12
N LYS A 156 4.44 -7.92 -6.01
CA LYS A 156 3.92 -7.95 -7.40
C LYS A 156 2.41 -8.17 -7.42
N PHE A 157 1.92 -9.13 -6.64
CA PHE A 157 0.49 -9.38 -6.54
C PHE A 157 -0.27 -8.15 -6.01
N LYS A 158 0.24 -7.49 -4.97
CA LYS A 158 -0.34 -6.26 -4.42
C LYS A 158 -0.29 -5.09 -5.41
N LEU A 159 0.78 -4.96 -6.19
CA LEU A 159 0.89 -3.97 -7.25
C LEU A 159 -0.19 -4.17 -8.32
N ASP A 160 -0.45 -5.41 -8.71
CA ASP A 160 -1.51 -5.75 -9.66
C ASP A 160 -2.90 -5.37 -9.12
N LEU A 161 -3.14 -5.61 -7.82
CA LEU A 161 -4.39 -5.18 -7.17
C LEU A 161 -4.55 -3.66 -7.17
N ILE A 162 -3.49 -2.93 -6.85
CA ILE A 162 -3.48 -1.45 -6.91
C ILE A 162 -3.77 -0.97 -8.34
N ASN A 163 -3.09 -1.54 -9.33
CA ASN A 163 -3.29 -1.17 -10.74
C ASN A 163 -4.73 -1.44 -11.19
N ASN A 164 -5.32 -2.57 -10.79
CA ASN A 164 -6.73 -2.86 -11.04
C ASN A 164 -7.65 -1.82 -10.40
N GLN A 165 -7.41 -1.42 -9.16
CA GLN A 165 -8.24 -0.42 -8.47
C GLN A 165 -8.11 0.98 -9.11
N LEU A 166 -6.91 1.37 -9.54
CA LEU A 166 -6.68 2.61 -10.27
C LEU A 166 -7.40 2.61 -11.63
N ALA A 167 -7.33 1.49 -12.38
CA ALA A 167 -8.03 1.33 -13.64
C ALA A 167 -9.55 1.34 -13.47
N ALA A 168 -10.07 0.69 -12.41
CA ALA A 168 -11.49 0.72 -12.06
C ALA A 168 -12.00 2.15 -11.85
N LYS A 169 -11.20 2.98 -11.16
CA LYS A 169 -11.52 4.39 -10.91
C LYS A 169 -11.55 5.22 -12.18
N GLU A 170 -10.56 5.08 -13.05
CA GLU A 170 -10.54 5.75 -14.36
C GLU A 170 -11.76 5.36 -15.20
N LEU A 171 -12.13 4.07 -15.19
CA LEU A 171 -13.29 3.57 -15.93
C LEU A 171 -14.60 4.10 -15.34
N TYR A 172 -14.72 4.18 -14.02
CA TYR A 172 -15.88 4.76 -13.36
C TYR A 172 -16.09 6.21 -13.77
N ILE A 173 -15.02 7.01 -13.78
CA ILE A 173 -15.07 8.43 -14.21
C ILE A 173 -15.40 8.52 -15.71
N ALA A 174 -14.81 7.65 -16.54
CA ALA A 174 -15.11 7.60 -17.97
C ALA A 174 -16.59 7.31 -18.23
N LYS A 175 -17.18 6.33 -17.53
CA LYS A 175 -18.61 5.98 -17.63
C LYS A 175 -19.50 7.17 -17.25
N TYR A 176 -19.16 7.90 -16.19
CA TYR A 176 -19.88 9.11 -15.81
C TYR A 176 -19.83 10.19 -16.90
N TYR A 177 -18.66 10.40 -17.53
CA TYR A 177 -18.54 11.35 -18.64
C TYR A 177 -19.30 10.92 -19.89
N ILE A 178 -19.31 9.62 -20.22
CA ILE A 178 -20.12 9.05 -21.32
C ILE A 178 -21.61 9.31 -21.07
N GLN A 179 -22.10 9.02 -19.84
CA GLN A 179 -23.49 9.28 -19.46
C GLN A 179 -23.86 10.77 -19.57
N SER A 180 -22.91 11.66 -19.25
CA SER A 180 -23.06 13.11 -19.36
C SER A 180 -22.75 13.65 -20.76
N GLN A 181 -22.52 12.79 -21.76
CA GLN A 181 -22.15 13.14 -23.14
C GLN A 181 -20.89 14.03 -23.25
N LYS A 182 -19.98 13.92 -22.28
CA LYS A 182 -18.68 14.61 -22.26
C LYS A 182 -17.62 13.72 -22.93
N TRP A 183 -17.65 13.67 -24.26
CA TRP A 183 -16.86 12.72 -25.04
C TRP A 183 -15.35 12.88 -24.91
N ILE A 184 -14.82 14.12 -25.02
CA ILE A 184 -13.37 14.36 -24.93
C ILE A 184 -12.82 13.96 -23.55
N PRO A 185 -13.41 14.39 -22.42
CA PRO A 185 -13.00 13.90 -21.10
C PRO A 185 -13.10 12.37 -20.95
N ALA A 186 -14.15 11.74 -21.50
CA ALA A 186 -14.28 10.28 -21.48
C ALA A 186 -13.14 9.58 -22.22
N ILE A 187 -12.81 10.04 -23.44
CA ILE A 187 -11.70 9.51 -24.23
C ILE A 187 -10.39 9.60 -23.43
N ASN A 188 -10.10 10.77 -22.85
CA ASN A 188 -8.87 10.97 -22.08
C ASN A 188 -8.76 9.99 -20.91
N ARG A 189 -9.87 9.71 -20.20
CA ARG A 189 -9.90 8.75 -19.09
C ARG A 189 -9.68 7.31 -19.56
N LEU A 190 -10.33 6.91 -20.65
CA LEU A 190 -10.17 5.56 -21.21
C LEU A 190 -8.75 5.35 -21.76
N LYS A 191 -8.15 6.38 -22.38
CA LYS A 191 -6.76 6.32 -22.85
C LYS A 191 -5.77 6.09 -21.71
N VAL A 192 -6.00 6.66 -20.52
CA VAL A 192 -5.16 6.38 -19.34
C VAL A 192 -5.15 4.88 -19.01
N ILE A 193 -6.29 4.18 -19.12
CA ILE A 193 -6.36 2.74 -18.90
C ILE A 193 -5.54 1.98 -19.94
N VAL A 194 -5.67 2.35 -21.22
CA VAL A 194 -4.92 1.71 -22.32
C VAL A 194 -3.42 1.95 -22.19
N GLU A 195 -3.00 3.16 -21.81
CA GLU A 195 -1.60 3.56 -21.76
C GLU A 195 -0.88 3.08 -20.49
N LYS A 196 -1.57 3.03 -19.34
CA LYS A 196 -0.94 2.76 -18.03
C LYS A 196 -1.39 1.47 -17.35
N TYR A 197 -2.53 0.91 -17.74
CA TYR A 197 -3.19 -0.19 -17.04
C TYR A 197 -3.66 -1.29 -18.01
N SER A 198 -2.88 -1.53 -19.07
CA SER A 198 -3.20 -2.49 -20.13
C SER A 198 -3.24 -3.96 -19.66
N GLU A 199 -2.58 -4.27 -18.55
CA GLU A 199 -2.56 -5.61 -17.94
C GLU A 199 -3.74 -5.86 -17.00
N THR A 200 -4.57 -4.85 -16.75
CA THR A 200 -5.72 -4.96 -15.84
C THR A 200 -6.93 -5.60 -16.52
N ILE A 201 -7.86 -6.13 -15.71
CA ILE A 201 -9.11 -6.70 -16.23
C ILE A 201 -10.03 -5.68 -16.94
N PHE A 202 -9.73 -4.39 -16.81
CA PHE A 202 -10.54 -3.29 -17.33
C PHE A 202 -10.16 -2.86 -18.75
N ILE A 203 -9.04 -3.37 -19.29
CA ILE A 203 -8.54 -3.01 -20.62
C ILE A 203 -9.55 -3.30 -21.74
N GLU A 204 -10.20 -4.46 -21.69
CA GLU A 204 -11.15 -4.87 -22.73
C GLU A 204 -12.39 -3.96 -22.77
N GLU A 205 -12.93 -3.62 -21.59
CA GLU A 205 -14.04 -2.67 -21.50
C GLU A 205 -13.58 -1.29 -21.96
N ALA A 206 -12.41 -0.84 -21.55
CA ALA A 206 -11.89 0.48 -21.92
C ALA A 206 -11.74 0.65 -23.43
N LEU A 207 -11.17 -0.36 -24.11
CA LEU A 207 -11.06 -0.39 -25.57
C LEU A 207 -12.42 -0.39 -26.24
N HIS A 208 -13.38 -1.17 -25.74
CA HIS A 208 -14.74 -1.15 -26.28
C HIS A 208 -15.42 0.22 -26.12
N ARG A 209 -15.31 0.85 -24.94
CA ARG A 209 -15.84 2.20 -24.72
C ARG A 209 -15.17 3.23 -25.62
N LEU A 210 -13.87 3.08 -25.92
CA LEU A 210 -13.20 3.94 -26.90
C LEU A 210 -13.80 3.76 -28.29
N VAL A 211 -14.07 2.53 -28.73
CA VAL A 211 -14.77 2.26 -30.00
C VAL A 211 -16.14 2.95 -30.02
N GLU A 212 -16.94 2.82 -28.96
CA GLU A 212 -18.24 3.48 -28.84
C GLU A 212 -18.12 5.00 -28.98
N VAL A 213 -17.24 5.62 -28.18
CA VAL A 213 -17.12 7.08 -28.14
C VAL A 213 -16.54 7.62 -29.44
N TYR A 214 -15.49 7.00 -29.99
CA TYR A 214 -14.91 7.41 -31.28
C TYR A 214 -15.94 7.33 -32.42
N PHE A 215 -16.74 6.27 -32.44
CA PHE A 215 -17.82 6.14 -33.42
C PHE A 215 -18.87 7.25 -33.28
N ILE A 216 -19.29 7.56 -32.05
CA ILE A 216 -20.29 8.60 -31.76
C ILE A 216 -19.81 9.99 -32.22
N VAL A 217 -18.53 10.32 -32.01
CA VAL A 217 -17.97 11.62 -32.39
C VAL A 217 -17.51 11.70 -33.86
N GLY A 218 -17.67 10.62 -34.64
CA GLY A 218 -17.33 10.57 -36.07
C GLY A 218 -15.87 10.24 -36.38
N LEU A 219 -15.08 9.83 -35.39
CA LEU A 219 -13.69 9.38 -35.54
C LEU A 219 -13.65 7.90 -35.94
N LEU A 220 -14.07 7.62 -37.18
CA LEU A 220 -14.30 6.25 -37.65
C LEU A 220 -13.01 5.42 -37.78
N GLU A 221 -11.89 6.05 -38.17
CA GLU A 221 -10.62 5.34 -38.35
C GLU A 221 -10.01 4.93 -37.00
N GLU A 222 -10.13 5.80 -35.99
CA GLU A 222 -9.75 5.53 -34.60
C GLU A 222 -10.63 4.43 -34.00
N ALA A 223 -11.94 4.47 -34.26
CA ALA A 223 -12.87 3.43 -33.83
C ALA A 223 -12.51 2.06 -34.42
N LYS A 224 -12.24 2.00 -35.74
CA LYS A 224 -11.81 0.76 -36.41
C LYS A 224 -10.49 0.25 -35.86
N THR A 225 -9.48 1.12 -35.74
CA THR A 225 -8.15 0.77 -35.24
C THR A 225 -8.24 0.20 -33.82
N THR A 226 -9.02 0.85 -32.95
CA THR A 226 -9.23 0.39 -31.57
C THR A 226 -9.94 -0.97 -31.53
N ALA A 227 -10.94 -1.19 -32.39
CA ALA A 227 -11.64 -2.47 -32.48
C ALA A 227 -10.72 -3.60 -33.00
N VAL A 228 -9.79 -3.29 -33.91
CA VAL A 228 -8.77 -4.24 -34.38
C VAL A 228 -7.82 -4.62 -33.25
N ILE A 229 -7.35 -3.65 -32.45
CA ILE A 229 -6.50 -3.92 -31.28
C ILE A 229 -7.23 -4.82 -30.27
N LEU A 230 -8.49 -4.52 -29.98
CA LEU A 230 -9.32 -5.34 -29.09
C LEU A 230 -9.50 -6.75 -29.65
N GLY A 231 -9.76 -6.90 -30.95
CA GLY A 231 -9.93 -8.20 -31.59
C GLY A 231 -8.64 -9.01 -31.69
N TYR A 232 -7.50 -8.37 -31.92
CA TYR A 232 -6.21 -9.04 -32.02
C TYR A 232 -5.76 -9.60 -30.66
N ASN A 233 -5.93 -8.83 -29.58
CA ASN A 233 -5.48 -9.22 -28.25
C ASN A 233 -6.54 -10.02 -27.46
N TYR A 234 -7.84 -9.81 -27.73
CA TYR A 234 -8.95 -10.32 -26.90
C TYR A 234 -10.12 -10.88 -27.74
N ASN A 235 -9.81 -11.74 -28.72
CA ASN A 235 -10.75 -12.25 -29.73
C ASN A 235 -11.99 -13.02 -29.18
N THR A 236 -11.91 -13.60 -27.98
CA THR A 236 -13.04 -14.30 -27.33
C THR A 236 -13.82 -13.42 -26.35
N SER A 237 -13.43 -12.16 -26.20
CA SER A 237 -14.07 -11.25 -25.26
C SER A 237 -15.49 -10.88 -25.70
N LYS A 238 -16.40 -10.78 -24.72
CA LYS A 238 -17.71 -10.19 -24.94
C LYS A 238 -17.61 -8.74 -25.47
N TRP A 239 -16.57 -8.02 -25.07
CA TRP A 239 -16.31 -6.66 -25.49
C TRP A 239 -15.94 -6.59 -26.98
N TYR A 240 -15.18 -7.55 -27.48
CA TYR A 240 -14.86 -7.64 -28.90
C TYR A 240 -16.14 -7.83 -29.75
N GLU A 241 -17.01 -8.77 -29.37
CA GLU A 241 -18.27 -9.01 -30.08
C GLU A 241 -19.14 -7.74 -30.14
N ASN A 242 -19.21 -7.01 -29.03
CA ASN A 242 -19.98 -5.77 -28.94
C ASN A 242 -19.37 -4.66 -29.81
N SER A 243 -18.04 -4.50 -29.81
CA SER A 243 -17.32 -3.54 -30.66
C SER A 243 -17.52 -3.83 -32.14
N TYR A 244 -17.44 -5.10 -32.54
CA TYR A 244 -17.63 -5.49 -33.94
C TYR A 244 -19.05 -5.18 -34.42
N LYS A 245 -20.07 -5.35 -33.57
CA LYS A 245 -21.47 -4.99 -33.88
C LYS A 245 -21.67 -3.48 -34.12
N ILE A 246 -20.90 -2.62 -33.46
CA ILE A 246 -20.96 -1.17 -33.66
C ILE A 246 -20.52 -0.81 -35.08
N LEU A 247 -19.42 -1.42 -35.54
CA LEU A 247 -18.82 -1.14 -36.84
C LEU A 247 -19.48 -1.91 -38.00
N ASN A 248 -20.07 -3.08 -37.72
CA ASN A 248 -20.78 -3.92 -38.67
C ASN A 248 -22.17 -4.27 -38.15
N LYS A 249 -23.18 -3.48 -38.55
CA LYS A 249 -24.57 -3.64 -38.10
C LYS A 249 -25.21 -4.98 -38.49
N GLU A 250 -24.68 -5.66 -39.50
CA GLU A 250 -25.18 -6.95 -39.97
C GLU A 250 -24.64 -8.14 -39.15
N TYR A 251 -23.66 -7.92 -38.28
CA TYR A 251 -23.05 -8.96 -37.48
C TYR A 251 -24.02 -9.55 -36.44
N LYS A 252 -24.22 -10.87 -36.50
CA LYS A 252 -24.99 -11.64 -35.51
C LYS A 252 -24.03 -12.30 -34.52
N ILE A 253 -24.14 -11.90 -33.26
CA ILE A 253 -23.39 -12.51 -32.15
C ILE A 253 -23.77 -13.99 -32.07
N LYS A 254 -22.78 -14.89 -32.24
CA LYS A 254 -22.99 -16.32 -32.02
C LYS A 254 -23.34 -16.54 -30.54
N LYS A 255 -24.52 -17.08 -30.24
CA LYS A 255 -24.83 -17.55 -28.88
C LYS A 255 -23.89 -18.73 -28.59
N ILE A 256 -22.92 -18.54 -27.70
CA ILE A 256 -22.15 -19.64 -27.15
C ILE A 256 -23.13 -20.48 -26.33
N GLU A 257 -23.41 -21.71 -26.77
CA GLU A 257 -24.09 -22.69 -25.93
C GLU A 257 -23.24 -22.88 -24.68
N LYS A 258 -23.81 -22.66 -23.48
CA LYS A 258 -23.13 -22.94 -22.22
C LYS A 258 -22.73 -24.42 -22.23
N THR A 259 -21.48 -24.70 -22.54
CA THR A 259 -20.90 -26.03 -22.34
C THR A 259 -21.11 -26.41 -20.88
N LYS A 260 -21.56 -27.66 -20.64
CA LYS A 260 -21.79 -28.18 -19.29
C LYS A 260 -20.61 -27.79 -18.40
N LYS A 261 -20.90 -27.09 -17.30
CA LYS A 261 -19.93 -26.63 -16.29
C LYS A 261 -18.93 -27.75 -16.05
N ASP A 262 -17.69 -27.56 -16.49
CA ASP A 262 -16.62 -28.52 -16.23
C ASP A 262 -16.53 -28.71 -14.70
N ASP A 263 -16.40 -29.95 -14.25
CA ASP A 263 -16.36 -30.22 -12.81
C ASP A 263 -15.15 -29.45 -12.26
N GLY A 264 -15.42 -28.42 -11.45
CA GLY A 264 -14.38 -27.54 -10.93
C GLY A 264 -13.26 -28.32 -10.24
N LEU A 265 -12.08 -27.72 -10.14
CA LEU A 265 -10.85 -28.37 -9.70
C LEU A 265 -11.04 -29.19 -8.40
N ILE A 266 -11.79 -28.63 -7.44
CA ILE A 266 -12.21 -29.30 -6.19
C ILE A 266 -12.97 -30.61 -6.46
N LYS A 267 -13.99 -30.58 -7.32
CA LYS A 267 -14.82 -31.73 -7.65
C LYS A 267 -14.06 -32.79 -8.45
N ARG A 268 -13.14 -32.38 -9.32
CA ARG A 268 -12.20 -33.29 -10.01
C ARG A 268 -11.23 -33.97 -9.04
N THR A 269 -10.69 -33.23 -8.08
CA THR A 269 -9.78 -33.77 -7.06
C THR A 269 -10.52 -34.74 -6.14
N ILE A 270 -11.71 -34.39 -5.65
CA ILE A 270 -12.55 -35.29 -4.85
C ILE A 270 -12.89 -36.57 -5.63
N LYS A 271 -13.28 -36.46 -6.91
CA LYS A 271 -13.52 -37.64 -7.76
C LYS A 271 -12.30 -38.54 -7.96
N LYS A 272 -11.08 -37.97 -7.96
CA LYS A 272 -9.83 -38.75 -8.02
C LYS A 272 -9.50 -39.41 -6.69
N LEU A 273 -9.83 -38.78 -5.56
CA LEU A 273 -9.62 -39.32 -4.22
C LEU A 273 -10.63 -40.41 -3.84
N LEU A 274 -11.83 -40.38 -4.44
CA LEU A 274 -12.89 -41.36 -4.23
C LEU A 274 -12.82 -42.57 -5.19
N LYS A 275 -11.81 -42.63 -6.06
CA LYS A 275 -11.54 -43.74 -6.99
C LYS A 275 -10.39 -44.58 -6.47
#